data_AF-A0A9P0EJS7-F1
#
_entry.id   AF-A0A9P0EJS7-F1
#
_cell.length_a   1.000
_cell.length_b   1.000
_cell.length_c   1.000
_cell.angle_alpha   90.00
_cell.angle_beta   90.00
_cell.angle_gamma   90.00
#
_symmetry.space_group_name_H-M   'P 1'
#
loop_
_entity.id
_entity.type
_entity.pdbx_description
1 polymer ?
#
loop_
_entity_poly.entity_id
_entity_poly.type
_entity_poly.pdbx_seq_one_letter_code
_entity_poly.pdbx_strand_id
1 'polypeptide(L)'
;MPTSANAPRPRLSYRRANFGAGEFRLLEVQRASNLDDRIVCRVITANLKDDIEFIALSSLYGDTTISEYIYIDNQRIPIPENIASGMRYVRAVFLPEPDNSKTDANGKVKSEKKAGGTPRWLVHALRLFRPMFDDHSQGRPLRIWFDALCIDHNNAKETQHQLVHMTQVYRKAKIVVGWLGPADKDSDIAVDTIKVINEIIPPNWGDEEDKKINPQNYSPQHEWMKALAQFWAEPDTTEEEEEARKDGIPNNYHWIACRQFLARDYFNRHWILTEMGRAKHPTFLAGTKILGWKHILRLTALFQELRDKPSNVVPPHLVTALHQFPLGVVYDFLADFDQRHKAEKLERLQNTQRSDNTQFTSSSETYT
;
A
#
# COMPACT_ATOMS: atom_id res chain seq x y z
N MET A 1 -2.75 -16.32 20.24
CA MET A 1 -3.34 -15.08 19.70
C MET A 1 -4.81 -15.37 19.40
N PRO A 2 -5.78 -14.67 19.99
CA PRO A 2 -7.18 -14.93 19.70
C PRO A 2 -7.44 -14.64 18.21
N THR A 3 -8.06 -15.59 17.52
CA THR A 3 -8.54 -15.44 16.15
C THR A 3 -9.50 -14.26 16.07
N SER A 4 -9.61 -13.62 14.89
CA SER A 4 -10.37 -12.38 14.66
C SER A 4 -11.82 -12.40 15.14
N ALA A 5 -12.38 -13.57 15.49
CA ALA A 5 -13.75 -13.78 15.94
C ALA A 5 -14.07 -13.24 17.35
N ASN A 6 -13.11 -13.12 18.29
CA ASN A 6 -13.42 -12.94 19.72
C ASN A 6 -13.04 -11.60 20.38
N ALA A 7 -12.54 -10.62 19.61
CA ALA A 7 -12.27 -9.29 20.16
C ALA A 7 -13.58 -8.50 20.40
N PRO A 8 -13.74 -7.75 21.51
CA PRO A 8 -14.89 -6.86 21.71
C PRO A 8 -14.88 -5.77 20.62
N ARG A 9 -15.91 -5.78 19.76
CA ARG A 9 -15.99 -4.92 18.57
C ARG A 9 -16.78 -3.63 18.85
N PRO A 10 -16.52 -2.54 18.09
CA PRO A 10 -17.17 -1.26 18.31
C PRO A 10 -18.69 -1.36 18.10
N ARG A 11 -19.47 -0.88 19.07
CA ARG A 11 -20.95 -0.86 18.97
C ARG A 11 -21.39 0.44 18.29
N LEU A 12 -21.63 0.34 16.99
CA LEU A 12 -22.14 1.42 16.15
C LEU A 12 -23.62 1.16 15.84
N SER A 13 -24.47 2.20 15.92
CA SER A 13 -25.86 2.10 15.48
C SER A 13 -25.90 2.33 13.97
N TYR A 14 -26.02 1.25 13.21
CA TYR A 14 -26.01 1.32 11.75
C TYR A 14 -27.42 1.41 11.18
N ARG A 15 -27.59 2.26 10.16
CA ARG A 15 -28.67 2.02 9.18
C ARG A 15 -28.37 0.70 8.47
N ARG A 16 -29.33 -0.23 8.46
CA ARG A 16 -29.18 -1.52 7.77
C ARG A 16 -28.91 -1.32 6.28
N ALA A 17 -27.82 -1.91 5.78
CA ALA A 17 -27.47 -1.85 4.36
C ALA A 17 -28.21 -2.95 3.57
N ASN A 18 -28.68 -2.62 2.37
CA ASN A 18 -29.23 -3.60 1.43
C ASN A 18 -28.12 -4.16 0.53
N PHE A 19 -27.40 -5.16 1.02
CA PHE A 19 -26.32 -5.84 0.28
C PHE A 19 -26.79 -6.45 -1.05
N GLY A 20 -28.03 -6.94 -1.11
CA GLY A 20 -28.62 -7.48 -2.34
C GLY A 20 -28.80 -6.43 -3.44
N ALA A 21 -28.96 -5.16 -3.06
CA ALA A 21 -28.99 -4.03 -3.97
C ALA A 21 -27.60 -3.41 -4.23
N GLY A 22 -26.54 -3.94 -3.60
CA GLY A 22 -25.17 -3.44 -3.70
C GLY A 22 -24.84 -2.25 -2.78
N GLU A 23 -25.64 -2.00 -1.75
CA GLU A 23 -25.36 -0.93 -0.78
C GLU A 23 -24.21 -1.28 0.17
N PHE A 24 -23.39 -0.30 0.50
CA PHE A 24 -22.29 -0.39 1.47
C PHE A 24 -22.11 0.93 2.21
N ARG A 25 -21.34 0.92 3.31
CA ARG A 25 -21.10 2.10 4.15
C ARG A 25 -19.69 2.66 3.95
N LEU A 26 -19.56 3.98 4.02
CA LEU A 26 -18.28 4.68 4.01
C LEU A 26 -18.19 5.62 5.20
N LEU A 27 -16.98 5.90 5.64
CA LEU A 27 -16.67 6.94 6.61
C LEU A 27 -16.21 8.19 5.85
N GLU A 28 -16.89 9.30 6.04
CA GLU A 28 -16.36 10.60 5.64
C GLU A 28 -15.57 11.20 6.79
N VAL A 29 -14.25 11.26 6.62
CA VAL A 29 -13.28 11.65 7.64
C VAL A 29 -13.06 13.16 7.61
N GLN A 30 -13.16 13.79 8.78
CA GLN A 30 -12.85 15.20 8.92
C GLN A 30 -11.35 15.47 8.82
N ARG A 31 -11.00 16.66 8.31
CA ARG A 31 -9.62 17.16 8.36
C ARG A 31 -9.14 17.31 9.80
N ALA A 32 -7.84 17.22 9.95
CA ALA A 32 -7.13 17.50 11.20
C ALA A 32 -5.94 18.41 10.92
N SER A 33 -5.51 19.14 11.94
CA SER A 33 -4.34 20.00 11.88
C SER A 33 -3.06 19.26 12.20
N ASN A 34 -3.13 18.23 13.04
CA ASN A 34 -1.98 17.40 13.40
C ASN A 34 -2.32 15.91 13.30
N LEU A 35 -1.28 15.07 13.27
CA LEU A 35 -1.44 13.62 13.21
C LEU A 35 -2.25 13.08 14.39
N ASP A 36 -1.95 13.56 15.59
CA ASP A 36 -2.51 13.07 16.85
C ASP A 36 -3.95 13.53 17.12
N ASP A 37 -4.46 14.47 16.33
CA ASP A 37 -5.84 14.94 16.46
C ASP A 37 -6.80 13.75 16.39
N ARG A 38 -7.89 13.83 17.15
CA ARG A 38 -8.87 12.74 17.20
C ARG A 38 -9.47 12.47 15.83
N ILE A 39 -9.82 11.22 15.56
CA ILE A 39 -10.58 10.86 14.37
C ILE A 39 -12.04 11.21 14.61
N VAL A 40 -12.57 12.07 13.73
CA VAL A 40 -13.98 12.43 13.67
C VAL A 40 -14.46 12.10 12.27
N CYS A 41 -15.54 11.33 12.17
CA CYS A 41 -16.14 10.97 10.90
C CYS A 41 -17.67 10.88 11.00
N ARG A 42 -18.31 10.85 9.84
CA ARG A 42 -19.72 10.50 9.71
C ARG A 42 -19.89 9.27 8.83
N VAL A 43 -20.91 8.47 9.08
CA VAL A 43 -21.22 7.32 8.23
C VAL A 43 -22.13 7.77 7.09
N ILE A 44 -21.79 7.37 5.86
CA ILE A 44 -22.66 7.53 4.69
C ILE A 44 -22.95 6.16 4.07
N THR A 45 -24.08 6.04 3.39
CA THR A 45 -24.43 4.88 2.56
C THR A 45 -24.14 5.20 1.09
N ALA A 46 -23.54 4.25 0.39
CA ALA A 46 -23.23 4.34 -1.03
C ALA A 46 -23.63 3.04 -1.74
N ASN A 47 -23.69 3.06 -3.07
CA ASN A 47 -23.97 1.85 -3.86
C ASN A 47 -22.79 1.44 -4.76
N LEU A 48 -22.59 0.14 -4.91
CA LEU A 48 -21.59 -0.44 -5.82
C LEU A 48 -21.86 -0.12 -7.30
N LYS A 49 -23.03 0.41 -7.66
CA LYS A 49 -23.34 0.92 -9.00
C LYS A 49 -22.96 2.40 -9.21
N ASP A 50 -22.80 3.18 -8.14
CA ASP A 50 -22.56 4.63 -8.23
C ASP A 50 -21.10 4.95 -8.60
N ASP A 51 -20.82 6.05 -9.29
CA ASP A 51 -19.44 6.50 -9.47
C ASP A 51 -18.94 7.24 -8.21
N ILE A 52 -18.58 6.46 -7.19
CA ILE A 52 -18.09 6.98 -5.91
C ILE A 52 -16.64 6.59 -5.66
N GLU A 53 -15.83 7.60 -5.37
CA GLU A 53 -14.43 7.43 -5.01
C GLU A 53 -14.24 7.29 -3.50
N PHE A 54 -13.44 6.31 -3.10
CA PHE A 54 -13.06 6.05 -1.72
C PHE A 54 -11.76 5.23 -1.65
N ILE A 55 -11.11 5.28 -0.47
CA ILE A 55 -9.98 4.44 -0.11
C ILE A 55 -10.49 3.29 0.76
N ALA A 56 -10.01 2.06 0.56
CA ALA A 56 -10.22 0.99 1.53
C ALA A 56 -8.99 0.86 2.43
N LEU A 57 -9.19 0.79 3.74
CA LEU A 57 -8.16 0.49 4.72
C LEU A 57 -8.17 -1.01 5.01
N SER A 58 -6.99 -1.61 5.01
CA SER A 58 -6.73 -2.99 5.43
C SER A 58 -5.72 -2.92 6.57
N SER A 59 -6.05 -3.49 7.73
CA SER A 59 -5.21 -3.40 8.92
C SER A 59 -5.39 -4.62 9.82
N LEU A 60 -4.37 -4.93 10.62
CA LEU A 60 -4.55 -5.77 11.80
C LEU A 60 -5.35 -5.01 12.87
N TYR A 61 -6.10 -5.73 13.70
CA TYR A 61 -6.75 -5.12 14.87
C TYR A 61 -5.73 -4.78 15.96
N GLY A 62 -4.58 -5.47 15.98
CA GLY A 62 -3.59 -5.34 17.04
C GLY A 62 -4.08 -5.94 18.36
N ASP A 63 -3.54 -5.47 19.48
CA ASP A 63 -4.03 -5.82 20.81
C ASP A 63 -5.37 -5.13 21.07
N THR A 64 -6.44 -5.91 21.08
CA THR A 64 -7.81 -5.39 21.26
C THR A 64 -8.13 -5.03 22.71
N THR A 65 -7.23 -5.31 23.66
CA THR A 65 -7.36 -4.84 25.04
C THR A 65 -6.96 -3.37 25.17
N ILE A 66 -6.15 -2.87 24.22
CA ILE A 66 -5.71 -1.48 24.14
C ILE A 66 -6.60 -0.75 23.15
N SER A 67 -7.35 0.23 23.64
CA SER A 67 -8.32 0.96 22.83
C SER A 67 -8.22 2.45 23.05
N GLU A 68 -8.64 3.18 22.03
CA GLU A 68 -8.82 4.62 22.08
C GLU A 68 -10.15 5.00 21.46
N TYR A 69 -10.52 6.27 21.62
CA TYR A 69 -11.84 6.75 21.24
C TYR A 69 -11.80 7.60 19.98
N ILE A 70 -12.69 7.27 19.05
CA ILE A 70 -13.01 8.07 17.88
C ILE A 70 -14.45 8.57 17.97
N TYR A 71 -14.81 9.53 17.14
CA TYR A 71 -16.17 10.05 17.05
C TYR A 71 -16.79 9.71 15.69
N ILE A 72 -17.90 8.98 15.71
CA ILE A 72 -18.68 8.63 14.53
C ILE A 72 -20.09 9.14 14.74
N ASP A 73 -20.58 10.04 13.88
CA ASP A 73 -21.92 10.64 13.99
C ASP A 73 -22.19 11.21 15.41
N ASN A 74 -21.20 11.92 15.96
CA ASN A 74 -21.15 12.47 17.33
C ASN A 74 -21.20 11.43 18.47
N GLN A 75 -21.15 10.13 18.17
CA GLN A 75 -21.03 9.07 19.16
C GLN A 75 -19.56 8.77 19.44
N ARG A 76 -19.23 8.58 20.72
CA ARG A 76 -17.89 8.20 21.15
C ARG A 76 -17.74 6.68 21.09
N ILE A 77 -16.83 6.21 20.25
CA ILE A 77 -16.70 4.79 19.91
C ILE A 77 -15.29 4.31 20.28
N PRO A 78 -15.14 3.29 21.16
CA PRO A 78 -13.85 2.68 21.43
C PRO A 78 -13.45 1.77 20.26
N ILE A 79 -12.22 1.92 19.79
CA ILE A 79 -11.62 1.07 18.75
C ILE A 79 -10.19 0.69 19.15
N PRO A 80 -9.66 -0.45 18.71
CA PRO A 80 -8.26 -0.80 18.95
C PRO A 80 -7.29 0.29 18.48
N GLU A 81 -6.24 0.54 19.26
CA GLU A 81 -5.26 1.60 18.98
C GLU A 81 -4.63 1.49 17.59
N ASN A 82 -4.30 0.26 17.15
CA ASN A 82 -3.71 0.07 15.83
C ASN A 82 -4.64 0.52 14.69
N ILE A 83 -5.95 0.36 14.85
CA ILE A 83 -6.94 0.81 13.87
C ILE A 83 -6.99 2.33 13.82
N ALA A 84 -7.09 2.98 14.98
CA ALA A 84 -7.17 4.43 15.06
C ALA A 84 -5.87 5.09 14.56
N SER A 85 -4.72 4.49 14.88
CA SER A 85 -3.42 4.86 14.29
C SER A 85 -3.45 4.77 12.77
N GLY A 86 -3.87 3.64 12.20
CA GLY A 86 -4.01 3.50 10.74
C GLY A 86 -4.91 4.56 10.11
N MET A 87 -6.04 4.88 10.75
CA MET A 87 -6.94 5.96 10.29
C MET A 87 -6.28 7.34 10.33
N ARG A 88 -5.48 7.66 11.36
CA ARG A 88 -4.74 8.92 11.45
C ARG A 88 -3.73 9.06 10.33
N TYR A 89 -2.94 8.02 10.07
CA TYR A 89 -1.92 8.06 9.02
C TYR A 89 -2.52 8.11 7.63
N VAL A 90 -3.62 7.38 7.38
CA VAL A 90 -4.38 7.51 6.12
C VAL A 90 -4.93 8.92 5.98
N ARG A 91 -5.54 9.51 7.02
CA ARG A 91 -6.00 10.90 6.98
C ARG A 91 -4.85 11.87 6.70
N ALA A 92 -3.71 11.72 7.36
CA ALA A 92 -2.56 12.61 7.19
C ALA A 92 -1.97 12.56 5.77
N VAL A 93 -1.95 11.37 5.15
CA VAL A 93 -1.43 11.16 3.79
C VAL A 93 -2.42 11.64 2.73
N PHE A 94 -3.71 11.30 2.87
CA PHE A 94 -4.72 11.47 1.82
C PHE A 94 -5.65 12.67 2.04
N LEU A 95 -5.53 13.38 3.16
CA LEU A 95 -6.27 14.62 3.45
C LEU A 95 -5.39 15.63 4.22
N PRO A 96 -4.25 16.07 3.64
CA PRO A 96 -3.35 17.01 4.30
C PRO A 96 -3.99 18.39 4.50
N GLU A 97 -3.46 19.21 5.41
CA GLU A 97 -3.87 20.61 5.51
C GLU A 97 -3.64 21.33 4.16
N PRO A 98 -4.55 22.25 3.76
CA PRO A 98 -4.29 23.14 2.64
C PRO A 98 -3.02 23.95 2.91
N ASP A 99 -2.11 23.96 1.94
CA ASP A 99 -0.91 24.77 2.01
C ASP A 99 -1.30 26.26 1.91
N ASN A 100 -1.50 26.91 3.05
CA ASN A 100 -1.82 28.33 3.14
C ASN A 100 -0.61 29.23 2.79
N SER A 101 0.52 28.67 2.32
CA SER A 101 1.72 29.44 1.97
C SER A 101 1.66 30.13 0.59
N LYS A 102 0.47 30.32 0.00
CA LYS A 102 0.31 31.07 -1.26
C LYS A 102 -0.45 32.38 -1.05
N THR A 103 0.37 33.44 -1.06
CA THR A 103 0.12 34.84 -1.45
C THR A 103 -0.82 35.70 -0.60
N ASP A 104 -0.23 36.71 0.05
CA ASP A 104 -0.90 38.00 0.28
C ASP A 104 -0.85 38.85 -1.01
N ALA A 105 -1.76 39.82 -1.12
CA ALA A 105 -1.94 40.68 -2.30
C ALA A 105 -0.71 41.51 -2.72
N ASN A 106 0.40 41.43 -1.97
CA ASN A 106 1.63 42.18 -2.20
C ASN A 106 2.87 41.29 -2.45
N GLY A 107 2.69 39.98 -2.66
CA GLY A 107 3.75 39.10 -3.19
C GLY A 107 4.98 38.94 -2.29
N LYS A 108 4.84 39.09 -0.96
CA LYS A 108 5.97 38.98 -0.03
C LYS A 108 5.83 37.73 0.84
N VAL A 109 6.72 36.76 0.65
CA VAL A 109 6.78 35.54 1.47
C VAL A 109 7.16 35.92 2.91
N LYS A 110 6.18 35.97 3.81
CA LYS A 110 6.45 35.97 5.26
C LYS A 110 6.68 34.53 5.70
N SER A 111 7.95 34.20 5.91
CA SER A 111 8.35 33.01 6.68
C SER A 111 8.16 33.34 8.16
N GLU A 112 6.99 32.99 8.71
CA GLU A 112 6.87 32.75 10.15
C GLU A 112 7.03 31.25 10.38
N LYS A 113 8.11 30.86 11.06
CA LYS A 113 8.34 29.50 11.56
C LYS A 113 7.27 29.18 12.60
N LYS A 114 6.12 28.62 12.17
CA LYS A 114 5.28 27.82 13.05
C LYS A 114 5.83 26.40 13.11
N ALA A 115 6.10 25.92 14.32
CA ALA A 115 6.30 24.51 14.60
C ALA A 115 5.01 23.78 14.22
N GLY A 116 5.03 23.05 13.10
CA GLY A 116 3.83 22.45 12.50
C GLY A 116 3.71 22.60 10.98
N GLY A 117 4.73 23.12 10.28
CA GLY A 117 4.74 23.14 8.81
C GLY A 117 4.64 21.73 8.20
N THR A 118 3.85 21.61 7.14
CA THR A 118 3.68 20.41 6.30
C THR A 118 5.03 19.70 6.08
N PRO A 119 5.25 18.51 6.66
CA PRO A 119 6.55 17.85 6.59
C PRO A 119 6.97 17.59 5.14
N ARG A 120 8.27 17.73 4.82
CA ARG A 120 8.81 17.52 3.45
C ARG A 120 8.44 16.16 2.83
N TRP A 121 8.22 15.13 3.65
CA TRP A 121 7.78 13.82 3.19
C TRP A 121 6.34 13.83 2.63
N LEU A 122 5.47 14.70 3.17
CA LEU A 122 4.08 14.85 2.73
C LEU A 122 4.03 15.39 1.29
N VAL A 123 4.96 16.26 0.91
CA VAL A 123 5.12 16.74 -0.49
C VAL A 123 5.46 15.59 -1.45
N HIS A 124 6.25 14.60 -0.99
CA HIS A 124 6.68 13.47 -1.81
C HIS A 124 5.59 12.38 -1.93
N ALA A 125 4.90 12.07 -0.83
CA ALA A 125 3.73 11.19 -0.84
C ALA A 125 2.59 11.78 -1.68
N LEU A 126 2.39 13.10 -1.60
CA LEU A 126 1.44 13.82 -2.44
C LEU A 126 1.82 13.76 -3.91
N ARG A 127 3.08 13.89 -4.34
CA ARG A 127 3.42 13.81 -5.78
C ARG A 127 2.98 12.50 -6.47
N LEU A 128 3.02 11.37 -5.76
CA LEU A 128 2.64 10.07 -6.32
C LEU A 128 1.12 9.90 -6.49
N PHE A 129 0.32 10.55 -5.65
CA PHE A 129 -1.15 10.40 -5.64
C PHE A 129 -1.91 11.70 -5.92
N ARG A 130 -1.23 12.84 -6.05
CA ARG A 130 -1.82 14.15 -6.36
C ARG A 130 -2.60 14.13 -7.67
N PRO A 131 -2.13 13.51 -8.76
CA PRO A 131 -2.98 13.34 -9.96
C PRO A 131 -4.22 12.49 -9.71
N MET A 132 -4.17 11.56 -8.74
CA MET A 132 -5.33 10.75 -8.35
C MET A 132 -6.31 11.52 -7.47
N PHE A 133 -5.91 12.55 -6.73
CA PHE A 133 -6.81 13.27 -5.81
C PHE A 133 -6.83 14.80 -6.03
N ASP A 134 -6.34 15.31 -7.16
CA ASP A 134 -6.22 16.76 -7.47
C ASP A 134 -7.57 17.50 -7.58
N ASP A 135 -8.70 16.80 -7.43
CA ASP A 135 -10.03 17.41 -7.27
C ASP A 135 -10.32 17.85 -5.82
N HIS A 136 -9.28 17.97 -4.97
CA HIS A 136 -9.39 18.60 -3.64
C HIS A 136 -9.60 20.11 -3.69
N SER A 137 -9.52 20.72 -4.88
CA SER A 137 -9.98 22.09 -5.13
C SER A 137 -11.49 22.27 -4.92
N GLN A 138 -12.27 21.19 -4.82
CA GLN A 138 -13.74 21.22 -4.69
C GLN A 138 -14.28 20.87 -3.28
N GLY A 139 -13.45 20.79 -2.24
CA GLY A 139 -13.94 20.56 -0.87
C GLY A 139 -14.56 19.16 -0.61
N ARG A 140 -14.27 18.17 -1.46
CA ARG A 140 -14.78 16.80 -1.30
C ARG A 140 -14.14 16.12 -0.07
N PRO A 141 -14.95 15.44 0.80
CA PRO A 141 -14.43 14.77 2.00
C PRO A 141 -13.64 13.51 1.65
N LEU A 142 -12.65 13.16 2.49
CA LEU A 142 -11.95 11.87 2.38
C LEU A 142 -12.90 10.74 2.79
N ARG A 143 -13.18 9.83 1.86
CA ARG A 143 -14.00 8.65 2.10
C ARG A 143 -13.12 7.43 2.34
N ILE A 144 -13.32 6.78 3.47
CA ILE A 144 -12.64 5.55 3.85
C ILE A 144 -13.66 4.43 4.03
N TRP A 145 -13.41 3.30 3.41
CA TRP A 145 -14.03 2.03 3.75
C TRP A 145 -13.11 1.25 4.68
N PHE A 146 -13.63 0.75 5.79
CA PHE A 146 -12.90 -0.18 6.65
C PHE A 146 -13.85 -1.21 7.23
N ASP A 147 -13.58 -2.49 7.05
CA ASP A 147 -14.48 -3.58 7.41
C ASP A 147 -14.86 -3.54 8.91
N ALA A 148 -13.93 -3.17 9.80
CA ALA A 148 -14.20 -3.08 11.24
C ALA A 148 -15.26 -2.04 11.62
N LEU A 149 -15.45 -1.00 10.79
CA LEU A 149 -16.32 0.15 11.09
C LEU A 149 -17.45 0.37 10.08
N CYS A 150 -17.37 -0.22 8.88
CA CYS A 150 -18.39 -0.09 7.85
C CYS A 150 -19.36 -1.28 7.82
N ILE A 151 -19.03 -2.37 8.52
CA ILE A 151 -19.83 -3.61 8.57
C ILE A 151 -20.39 -3.77 9.98
N ASP A 152 -21.69 -4.07 10.07
CA ASP A 152 -22.31 -4.43 11.34
C ASP A 152 -22.03 -5.89 11.66
N HIS A 153 -20.94 -6.11 12.40
CA HIS A 153 -20.53 -7.44 12.83
C HIS A 153 -21.48 -8.11 13.83
N ASN A 154 -22.41 -7.37 14.43
CA ASN A 154 -23.44 -7.93 15.32
C ASN A 154 -24.66 -8.45 14.54
N ASN A 155 -24.74 -8.17 13.25
CA ASN A 155 -25.83 -8.59 12.39
C ASN A 155 -25.36 -9.74 11.49
N ALA A 156 -25.76 -10.97 11.86
CA ALA A 156 -25.38 -12.20 11.18
C ALA A 156 -25.68 -12.19 9.67
N LYS A 157 -26.68 -11.43 9.20
CA LYS A 157 -26.97 -11.30 7.76
C LYS A 157 -25.93 -10.49 7.01
N GLU A 158 -25.28 -9.51 7.65
CA GLU A 158 -24.16 -8.78 7.06
C GLU A 158 -22.91 -9.68 7.00
N THR A 159 -22.64 -10.42 8.09
CA THR A 159 -21.50 -11.35 8.19
C THR A 159 -21.60 -12.52 7.20
N GLN A 160 -22.81 -13.00 6.89
CA GLN A 160 -23.03 -14.10 5.94
C GLN A 160 -22.78 -13.69 4.47
N HIS A 161 -23.14 -12.47 4.08
CA HIS A 161 -22.93 -11.94 2.72
C HIS A 161 -21.57 -11.25 2.55
N GLN A 162 -20.75 -11.23 3.61
CA GLN A 162 -19.60 -10.36 3.76
C GLN A 162 -18.52 -10.64 2.72
N LEU A 163 -18.20 -11.91 2.41
CA LEU A 163 -17.04 -12.24 1.57
C LEU A 163 -17.17 -11.75 0.12
N VAL A 164 -18.31 -12.02 -0.51
CA VAL A 164 -18.58 -11.58 -1.90
C VAL A 164 -18.67 -10.06 -1.96
N HIS A 165 -19.37 -9.46 -0.99
CA HIS A 165 -19.56 -8.03 -0.97
C HIS A 165 -18.26 -7.25 -0.65
N MET A 166 -17.46 -7.70 0.32
CA MET A 166 -16.14 -7.14 0.62
C MET A 166 -15.22 -7.20 -0.60
N THR A 167 -15.21 -8.33 -1.31
CA THR A 167 -14.42 -8.48 -2.54
C THR A 167 -14.79 -7.40 -3.56
N GLN A 168 -16.09 -7.11 -3.73
CA GLN A 168 -16.55 -6.06 -4.64
C GLN A 168 -16.16 -4.67 -4.17
N VAL A 169 -16.24 -4.39 -2.87
CA VAL A 169 -15.86 -3.09 -2.31
C VAL A 169 -14.35 -2.84 -2.44
N TYR A 170 -13.49 -3.80 -2.07
CA TYR A 170 -12.04 -3.69 -2.25
C TYR A 170 -11.65 -3.53 -3.73
N ARG A 171 -12.33 -4.25 -4.63
CA ARG A 171 -12.12 -4.10 -6.08
C ARG A 171 -12.55 -2.73 -6.61
N LYS A 172 -13.60 -2.14 -6.03
CA LYS A 172 -14.11 -0.83 -6.43
C LYS A 172 -13.27 0.31 -5.88
N ALA A 173 -12.65 0.13 -4.71
CA ALA A 173 -11.82 1.13 -4.07
C ALA A 173 -10.76 1.68 -5.02
N LYS A 174 -10.54 3.00 -4.94
CA LYS A 174 -9.54 3.69 -5.75
C LYS A 174 -8.12 3.27 -5.36
N ILE A 175 -7.90 3.09 -4.07
CA ILE A 175 -6.68 2.55 -3.47
C ILE A 175 -7.09 1.64 -2.32
N VAL A 176 -6.36 0.54 -2.13
CA VAL A 176 -6.42 -0.24 -0.90
C VAL A 176 -5.12 -0.04 -0.15
N VAL A 177 -5.20 0.46 1.07
CA VAL A 177 -4.06 0.78 1.93
C VAL A 177 -3.91 -0.31 2.98
N GLY A 178 -2.85 -1.10 2.89
CA GLY A 178 -2.39 -1.99 3.93
C GLY A 178 -1.59 -1.22 4.98
N TRP A 179 -2.17 -1.03 6.17
CA TRP A 179 -1.51 -0.40 7.30
C TRP A 179 -0.57 -1.40 7.99
N LEU A 180 0.73 -1.08 7.97
CA LEU A 180 1.80 -1.89 8.53
C LEU A 180 2.18 -1.50 9.96
N GLY A 181 1.57 -0.45 10.50
CA GLY A 181 1.92 0.12 11.80
C GLY A 181 2.77 1.39 11.68
N PRO A 182 3.04 2.07 12.82
CA PRO A 182 3.92 3.23 12.87
C PRO A 182 5.32 2.90 12.31
N ALA A 183 6.05 3.95 11.90
CA ALA A 183 7.43 3.77 11.52
C ALA A 183 8.26 3.35 12.75
N ASP A 184 9.09 2.32 12.59
CA ASP A 184 10.16 2.03 13.55
C ASP A 184 11.48 2.62 13.02
N LYS A 185 12.57 2.40 13.77
CA LYS A 185 13.92 2.88 13.44
C LYS A 185 14.42 2.45 12.05
N ASP A 186 13.84 1.39 11.48
CA ASP A 186 14.33 0.76 10.24
C ASP A 186 13.36 0.98 9.06
N SER A 187 12.13 1.43 9.31
CA SER A 187 11.11 1.67 8.31
C SER A 187 11.57 2.58 7.16
N ASP A 188 12.20 3.70 7.48
CA ASP A 188 12.60 4.68 6.48
C ASP A 188 13.70 4.12 5.58
N ILE A 189 14.72 3.50 6.19
CA ILE A 189 15.81 2.84 5.50
C ILE A 189 15.27 1.73 4.60
N ALA A 190 14.37 0.89 5.12
CA ALA A 190 13.76 -0.19 4.35
C ALA A 190 13.00 0.36 3.14
N VAL A 191 12.10 1.33 3.33
CA VAL A 191 11.28 1.87 2.23
C VAL A 191 12.14 2.52 1.16
N ASP A 192 13.13 3.31 1.56
CA ASP A 192 13.99 4.03 0.61
C ASP A 192 14.90 3.03 -0.13
N THR A 193 15.42 2.01 0.55
CA THR A 193 16.18 0.89 -0.06
C THR A 193 15.33 0.14 -1.09
N ILE A 194 14.10 -0.22 -0.73
CA ILE A 194 13.18 -0.96 -1.60
C ILE A 194 12.87 -0.18 -2.88
N LYS A 195 12.72 1.15 -2.77
CA LYS A 195 12.52 2.02 -3.94
C LYS A 195 13.73 2.06 -4.85
N VAL A 196 14.93 2.23 -4.28
CA VAL A 196 16.18 2.23 -5.05
C VAL A 196 16.39 0.88 -5.76
N ILE A 197 16.18 -0.24 -5.05
CA ILE A 197 16.24 -1.58 -5.67
C ILE A 197 15.25 -1.66 -6.84
N ASN A 198 14.00 -1.23 -6.64
CA ASN A 198 12.99 -1.26 -7.69
C ASN A 198 13.35 -0.40 -8.91
N GLU A 199 14.01 0.75 -8.73
CA GLU A 199 14.49 1.59 -9.84
C GLU A 199 15.62 0.92 -10.63
N ILE A 200 16.43 0.09 -9.97
CA ILE A 200 17.57 -0.61 -10.57
C ILE A 200 17.18 -1.93 -11.24
N ILE A 201 16.18 -2.67 -10.71
CA ILE A 201 15.70 -3.90 -11.37
C ILE A 201 15.24 -3.55 -12.80
N PRO A 202 15.64 -4.30 -13.85
CA PRO A 202 15.17 -4.05 -15.21
C PRO A 202 13.64 -4.17 -15.32
N PRO A 203 12.95 -3.31 -16.11
CA PRO A 203 11.49 -3.24 -16.13
C PRO A 203 10.78 -4.56 -16.47
N ASN A 204 11.34 -5.35 -17.38
CA ASN A 204 10.79 -6.64 -17.85
C ASN A 204 11.49 -7.85 -17.22
N TRP A 205 12.31 -7.62 -16.18
CA TRP A 205 13.03 -8.69 -15.51
C TRP A 205 12.06 -9.72 -14.92
N GLY A 206 12.31 -10.99 -15.19
CA GLY A 206 11.43 -12.10 -14.85
C GLY A 206 10.55 -12.59 -16.00
N ASP A 207 10.47 -11.87 -17.13
CA ASP A 207 9.75 -12.33 -18.31
C ASP A 207 10.61 -13.30 -19.15
N GLU A 208 9.98 -14.33 -19.72
CA GLU A 208 10.68 -15.35 -20.54
C GLU A 208 11.26 -14.79 -21.84
N GLU A 209 10.64 -13.76 -22.42
CA GLU A 209 11.19 -13.07 -23.59
C GLU A 209 12.38 -12.18 -23.22
N ASP A 210 12.30 -11.45 -22.10
CA ASP A 210 13.42 -10.64 -21.61
C ASP A 210 14.63 -11.52 -21.29
N LYS A 211 14.41 -12.73 -20.75
CA LYS A 211 15.47 -13.71 -20.48
C LYS A 211 16.21 -14.18 -21.73
N LYS A 212 15.54 -14.25 -22.89
CA LYS A 212 16.17 -14.58 -24.18
C LYS A 212 16.98 -13.42 -24.73
N ILE A 213 16.47 -12.19 -24.57
CA ILE A 213 17.08 -10.97 -25.10
C ILE A 213 18.27 -10.51 -24.24
N ASN A 214 18.13 -10.62 -22.91
CA ASN A 214 19.06 -10.11 -21.91
C ASN A 214 19.53 -11.22 -20.95
N PRO A 215 20.13 -12.32 -21.43
CA PRO A 215 20.53 -13.45 -20.58
C PRO A 215 21.51 -13.06 -19.46
N GLN A 216 22.32 -12.02 -19.66
CA GLN A 216 23.24 -11.46 -18.68
C GLN A 216 22.55 -10.88 -17.43
N ASN A 217 21.25 -10.56 -17.50
CA ASN A 217 20.47 -10.05 -16.37
C ASN A 217 19.99 -11.14 -15.41
N TYR A 218 20.21 -12.41 -15.74
CA TYR A 218 19.71 -13.57 -15.01
C TYR A 218 20.87 -14.42 -14.49
N SER A 219 20.54 -15.45 -13.71
CA SER A 219 21.53 -16.38 -13.17
C SER A 219 22.36 -17.05 -14.29
N PRO A 220 23.69 -17.20 -14.09
CA PRO A 220 24.45 -16.78 -12.91
C PRO A 220 25.00 -15.34 -12.96
N GLN A 221 24.91 -14.63 -14.08
CA GLN A 221 25.63 -13.37 -14.31
C GLN A 221 25.09 -12.19 -13.50
N HIS A 222 23.77 -12.01 -13.48
CA HIS A 222 23.08 -10.92 -12.77
C HIS A 222 23.75 -9.53 -12.93
N GLU A 223 24.11 -9.13 -14.14
CA GLU A 223 24.99 -7.97 -14.36
C GLU A 223 24.45 -6.66 -13.78
N TRP A 224 23.15 -6.41 -13.90
CA TRP A 224 22.51 -5.21 -13.36
C TRP A 224 22.62 -5.12 -11.82
N MET A 225 22.77 -6.25 -11.12
CA MET A 225 22.91 -6.27 -9.66
C MET A 225 24.25 -5.68 -9.20
N LYS A 226 25.25 -5.52 -10.08
CA LYS A 226 26.51 -4.83 -9.72
C LYS A 226 26.25 -3.40 -9.23
N ALA A 227 25.20 -2.74 -9.72
CA ALA A 227 24.78 -1.42 -9.26
C ALA A 227 24.24 -1.42 -7.81
N LEU A 228 23.85 -2.57 -7.29
CA LEU A 228 23.40 -2.75 -5.92
C LEU A 228 24.52 -3.18 -4.96
N ALA A 229 25.76 -3.32 -5.44
CA ALA A 229 26.89 -3.74 -4.62
C ALA A 229 27.07 -2.87 -3.36
N GLN A 230 26.74 -1.58 -3.40
CA GLN A 230 26.77 -0.70 -2.23
C GLN A 230 25.90 -1.17 -1.05
N PHE A 231 24.84 -1.96 -1.31
CA PHE A 231 23.95 -2.48 -0.27
C PHE A 231 24.46 -3.77 0.38
N TRP A 232 25.59 -4.31 -0.10
CA TRP A 232 26.09 -5.59 0.37
C TRP A 232 27.60 -5.81 0.25
N ALA A 233 28.35 -4.81 -0.20
CA ALA A 233 29.79 -4.82 -0.15
C ALA A 233 30.21 -4.90 1.33
N GLU A 234 31.08 -5.86 1.65
CA GLU A 234 31.76 -5.85 2.93
C GLU A 234 32.57 -4.54 3.03
N PRO A 235 32.54 -3.84 4.18
CA PRO A 235 33.43 -2.71 4.36
C PRO A 235 34.88 -3.21 4.26
N ASP A 236 35.70 -2.57 3.42
CA ASP A 236 37.15 -2.71 3.50
C ASP A 236 37.53 -2.13 4.86
N THR A 237 37.91 -2.98 5.80
CA THR A 237 38.14 -2.60 7.20
C THR A 237 39.30 -1.60 7.30
N THR A 238 38.97 -0.32 7.28
CA THR A 238 39.82 0.76 7.80
C THR A 238 38.99 1.60 8.76
N GLU A 239 39.56 1.91 9.92
CA GLU A 239 38.90 2.64 11.02
C GLU A 239 38.40 4.04 10.58
N GLU A 240 38.97 4.62 9.52
CA GLU A 240 38.60 5.93 8.96
C GLU A 240 37.27 5.94 8.18
N GLU A 241 36.81 4.80 7.62
CA GLU A 241 35.52 4.72 6.91
C GLU A 241 34.32 4.44 7.83
N GLU A 242 34.57 3.98 9.08
CA GLU A 242 33.51 3.88 10.09
C GLU A 242 32.92 5.24 10.45
N GLU A 243 33.75 6.29 10.42
CA GLU A 243 33.38 7.69 10.63
C GLU A 243 32.87 8.37 9.35
N ALA A 244 33.29 7.92 8.16
CA ALA A 244 32.89 8.48 6.86
C ALA A 244 31.58 7.89 6.28
N ARG A 245 30.78 7.19 7.09
CA ARG A 245 29.44 6.75 6.67
C ARG A 245 28.59 7.98 6.38
N LYS A 246 28.12 8.12 5.13
CA LYS A 246 27.30 9.26 4.67
C LYS A 246 26.10 9.57 5.59
N ASP A 247 25.62 8.57 6.33
CA ASP A 247 24.54 8.67 7.33
C ASP A 247 24.73 7.79 8.60
N GLY A 248 25.92 7.19 8.83
CA GLY A 248 26.15 6.29 9.98
C GLY A 248 25.62 4.83 9.87
N ILE A 249 25.12 4.40 8.70
CA ILE A 249 24.46 3.09 8.51
C ILE A 249 25.44 2.03 7.96
N PRO A 250 25.56 0.83 8.57
CA PRO A 250 26.39 -0.26 8.03
C PRO A 250 25.86 -0.82 6.68
N ASN A 251 26.75 -1.25 5.76
CA ASN A 251 26.36 -1.72 4.42
C ASN A 251 25.32 -2.85 4.44
N ASN A 252 25.44 -3.82 5.36
CA ASN A 252 24.48 -4.93 5.50
C ASN A 252 23.14 -4.54 6.15
N TYR A 253 23.04 -3.31 6.68
CA TYR A 253 21.87 -2.87 7.44
C TYR A 253 20.64 -2.65 6.56
N HIS A 254 20.86 -2.24 5.30
CA HIS A 254 19.80 -2.11 4.30
C HIS A 254 19.02 -3.43 4.13
N TRP A 255 19.72 -4.57 4.12
CA TRP A 255 19.07 -5.87 4.06
C TRP A 255 18.32 -6.24 5.33
N ILE A 256 18.90 -5.94 6.47
CA ILE A 256 18.27 -6.17 7.78
C ILE A 256 16.97 -5.35 7.88
N ALA A 257 17.00 -4.10 7.45
CA ALA A 257 15.83 -3.21 7.44
C ALA A 257 14.72 -3.74 6.52
N CYS A 258 15.06 -4.15 5.28
CA CYS A 258 14.11 -4.78 4.36
C CYS A 258 13.50 -6.07 4.95
N ARG A 259 14.31 -6.90 5.62
CA ARG A 259 13.85 -8.12 6.29
C ARG A 259 12.85 -7.80 7.40
N GLN A 260 13.19 -6.88 8.29
CA GLN A 260 12.31 -6.46 9.39
C GLN A 260 11.00 -5.88 8.85
N PHE A 261 11.07 -5.11 7.75
CA PHE A 261 9.89 -4.55 7.10
C PHE A 261 8.94 -5.64 6.60
N LEU A 262 9.45 -6.66 5.91
CA LEU A 262 8.65 -7.78 5.39
C LEU A 262 8.22 -8.77 6.48
N ALA A 263 8.92 -8.81 7.62
CA ALA A 263 8.58 -9.67 8.75
C ALA A 263 7.41 -9.16 9.60
N ARG A 264 6.88 -7.96 9.32
CA ARG A 264 5.73 -7.41 10.04
C ARG A 264 4.52 -8.35 9.95
N ASP A 265 3.82 -8.51 11.07
CA ASP A 265 2.67 -9.42 11.22
C ASP A 265 1.61 -9.27 10.13
N TYR A 266 1.46 -8.07 9.58
CA TYR A 266 0.53 -7.80 8.49
C TYR A 266 0.75 -8.74 7.29
N PHE A 267 2.00 -9.02 6.92
CA PHE A 267 2.36 -9.88 5.80
C PHE A 267 2.11 -11.37 6.06
N ASN A 268 1.93 -11.77 7.32
CA ASN A 268 1.59 -13.15 7.73
C ASN A 268 0.07 -13.40 7.77
N ARG A 269 -0.74 -12.40 7.42
CA ARG A 269 -2.21 -12.48 7.52
C ARG A 269 -2.82 -13.08 6.26
N HIS A 270 -3.41 -14.27 6.38
CA HIS A 270 -4.12 -14.97 5.29
C HIS A 270 -5.21 -14.13 4.57
N TRP A 271 -5.90 -13.24 5.29
CA TRP A 271 -6.98 -12.42 4.74
C TRP A 271 -6.52 -11.32 3.77
N ILE A 272 -5.21 -11.05 3.70
CA ILE A 272 -4.64 -10.08 2.75
C ILE A 272 -5.04 -10.39 1.29
N LEU A 273 -5.29 -11.65 0.95
CA LEU A 273 -5.86 -12.13 -0.34
C LEU A 273 -7.19 -11.50 -0.70
N THR A 274 -8.11 -11.44 0.25
CA THR A 274 -9.44 -10.86 -0.02
C THR A 274 -9.39 -9.33 -0.14
N GLU A 275 -8.44 -8.70 0.54
CA GLU A 275 -8.38 -7.25 0.72
C GLU A 275 -7.46 -6.59 -0.32
N MET A 276 -6.18 -6.93 -0.28
CA MET A 276 -5.15 -6.41 -1.17
C MET A 276 -5.13 -7.15 -2.50
N GLY A 277 -5.43 -8.45 -2.47
CA GLY A 277 -5.41 -9.28 -3.68
C GLY A 277 -6.46 -8.86 -4.72
N ARG A 278 -7.50 -8.12 -4.33
CA ARG A 278 -8.58 -7.66 -5.23
C ARG A 278 -8.49 -6.18 -5.55
N ALA A 279 -7.52 -5.48 -4.98
CA ALA A 279 -7.32 -4.05 -5.14
C ALA A 279 -6.86 -3.69 -6.56
N LYS A 280 -7.38 -2.58 -7.11
CA LYS A 280 -6.82 -1.99 -8.34
C LYS A 280 -5.41 -1.42 -8.10
N HIS A 281 -5.22 -0.80 -6.94
CA HIS A 281 -3.98 -0.14 -6.54
C HIS A 281 -3.62 -0.49 -5.08
N PRO A 282 -3.13 -1.71 -4.81
CA PRO A 282 -2.69 -2.07 -3.47
C PRO A 282 -1.43 -1.31 -3.07
N THR A 283 -1.45 -0.76 -1.88
CA THR A 283 -0.43 0.15 -1.36
C THR A 283 -0.19 -0.13 0.11
N PHE A 284 1.06 -0.15 0.54
CA PHE A 284 1.45 -0.38 1.92
C PHE A 284 1.88 0.93 2.56
N LEU A 285 1.40 1.19 3.78
CA LEU A 285 1.69 2.38 4.57
C LEU A 285 2.36 1.96 5.89
N ALA A 286 3.59 2.40 6.10
CA ALA A 286 4.34 2.21 7.36
C ALA A 286 4.70 3.59 7.91
N GLY A 287 4.07 3.98 9.01
CA GLY A 287 4.05 5.37 9.44
C GLY A 287 3.59 6.27 8.31
N THR A 288 4.47 7.14 7.84
CA THR A 288 4.19 8.11 6.77
C THR A 288 4.70 7.66 5.40
N LYS A 289 5.44 6.55 5.36
CA LYS A 289 6.11 6.06 4.15
C LYS A 289 5.20 5.10 3.40
N ILE A 290 5.18 5.27 2.08
CA ILE A 290 4.32 4.52 1.17
C ILE A 290 5.14 3.67 0.20
N LEU A 291 4.72 2.42 0.04
CA LEU A 291 5.19 1.51 -1.00
C LEU A 291 4.02 0.97 -1.81
N GLY A 292 4.06 1.15 -3.12
CA GLY A 292 3.16 0.43 -4.03
C GLY A 292 3.50 -1.06 -4.06
N TRP A 293 2.51 -1.91 -4.29
CA TRP A 293 2.67 -3.36 -4.29
C TRP A 293 3.76 -3.90 -5.22
N LYS A 294 3.98 -3.26 -6.39
CA LYS A 294 5.02 -3.67 -7.35
C LYS A 294 6.41 -3.67 -6.74
N HIS A 295 6.69 -2.76 -5.81
CA HIS A 295 7.97 -2.72 -5.11
C HIS A 295 8.19 -3.99 -4.28
N ILE A 296 7.15 -4.44 -3.57
CA ILE A 296 7.21 -5.67 -2.77
C ILE A 296 7.35 -6.88 -3.70
N LEU A 297 6.51 -6.99 -4.75
CA LEU A 297 6.57 -8.08 -5.73
C LEU A 297 7.98 -8.24 -6.31
N ARG A 298 8.55 -7.17 -6.85
CA ARG A 298 9.84 -7.22 -7.54
C ARG A 298 10.99 -7.52 -6.58
N LEU A 299 10.92 -6.98 -5.35
CA LEU A 299 11.87 -7.31 -4.29
C LEU A 299 11.80 -8.78 -3.90
N THR A 300 10.59 -9.33 -3.75
CA THR A 300 10.43 -10.73 -3.40
C THR A 300 10.89 -11.62 -4.56
N ALA A 301 10.52 -11.32 -5.80
CA ALA A 301 10.99 -12.09 -6.96
C ALA A 301 12.53 -12.10 -7.06
N LEU A 302 13.18 -10.97 -6.75
CA LEU A 302 14.63 -10.88 -6.61
C LEU A 302 15.17 -11.82 -5.53
N PHE A 303 14.59 -11.80 -4.32
CA PHE A 303 14.98 -12.72 -3.25
C PHE A 303 14.80 -14.19 -3.61
N GLN A 304 13.75 -14.52 -4.37
CA GLN A 304 13.51 -15.87 -4.83
C GLN A 304 14.57 -16.32 -5.83
N GLU A 305 14.90 -15.48 -6.82
CA GLU A 305 15.99 -15.75 -7.77
C GLU A 305 17.30 -16.03 -7.05
N LEU A 306 17.67 -15.16 -6.10
CA LEU A 306 18.93 -15.28 -5.37
C LEU A 306 18.99 -16.47 -4.42
N ARG A 307 17.84 -16.92 -3.92
CA ARG A 307 17.73 -18.12 -3.08
C ARG A 307 17.81 -19.40 -3.91
N ASP A 308 17.14 -19.41 -5.05
CA ASP A 308 16.90 -20.63 -5.83
C ASP A 308 17.95 -20.84 -6.93
N LYS A 309 18.72 -19.80 -7.29
CA LYS A 309 19.70 -19.84 -8.38
C LYS A 309 21.04 -19.18 -8.00
N PRO A 310 22.17 -19.65 -8.57
CA PRO A 310 23.48 -19.09 -8.27
C PRO A 310 23.63 -17.65 -8.80
N SER A 311 24.54 -16.89 -8.19
CA SER A 311 24.90 -15.53 -8.62
C SER A 311 26.40 -15.29 -8.51
N ASN A 312 27.00 -14.73 -9.55
CA ASN A 312 28.42 -14.35 -9.59
C ASN A 312 28.68 -12.97 -8.92
N VAL A 313 27.62 -12.23 -8.58
CA VAL A 313 27.71 -10.84 -8.07
C VAL A 313 27.34 -10.75 -6.59
N VAL A 314 26.51 -11.68 -6.11
CA VAL A 314 25.97 -11.65 -4.74
C VAL A 314 26.82 -12.56 -3.84
N PRO A 315 27.41 -12.03 -2.75
CA PRO A 315 28.17 -12.82 -1.79
C PRO A 315 27.41 -14.03 -1.21
N PRO A 316 28.05 -15.21 -1.04
CA PRO A 316 27.39 -16.42 -0.54
C PRO A 316 26.70 -16.27 0.83
N HIS A 317 27.27 -15.45 1.72
CA HIS A 317 26.71 -15.24 3.07
C HIS A 317 25.33 -14.55 3.02
N LEU A 318 25.08 -13.71 2.01
CA LEU A 318 23.78 -13.06 1.83
C LEU A 318 22.73 -14.05 1.35
N VAL A 319 23.11 -14.97 0.44
CA VAL A 319 22.25 -16.05 -0.01
C VAL A 319 21.80 -16.89 1.19
N THR A 320 22.73 -17.20 2.11
CA THR A 320 22.40 -17.90 3.36
C THR A 320 21.43 -17.10 4.23
N ALA A 321 21.59 -15.78 4.31
CA ALA A 321 20.68 -14.92 5.06
C ALA A 321 19.26 -14.87 4.44
N LEU A 322 19.11 -14.98 3.11
CA LEU A 322 17.81 -15.01 2.44
C LEU A 322 16.93 -16.20 2.86
N HIS A 323 17.53 -17.33 3.22
CA HIS A 323 16.77 -18.47 3.77
C HIS A 323 16.09 -18.17 5.11
N GLN A 324 16.51 -17.12 5.81
CA GLN A 324 15.90 -16.69 7.08
C GLN A 324 14.73 -15.71 6.89
N PHE A 325 14.46 -15.26 5.67
CA PHE A 325 13.35 -14.33 5.42
C PHE A 325 12.02 -15.10 5.40
N PRO A 326 10.95 -14.58 6.04
CA PRO A 326 9.64 -15.22 6.11
C PRO A 326 8.86 -15.04 4.81
N LEU A 327 9.40 -15.57 3.71
CA LEU A 327 8.92 -15.22 2.38
C LEU A 327 7.80 -16.13 1.88
N GLY A 328 7.55 -17.29 2.50
CA GLY A 328 6.60 -18.29 1.98
C GLY A 328 5.20 -17.71 1.73
N VAL A 329 4.60 -17.07 2.74
CA VAL A 329 3.27 -16.48 2.62
C VAL A 329 3.25 -15.28 1.67
N VAL A 330 4.33 -14.48 1.68
CA VAL A 330 4.46 -13.31 0.81
C VAL A 330 4.65 -13.73 -0.65
N TYR A 331 5.38 -14.81 -0.92
CA TYR A 331 5.60 -15.37 -2.25
C TYR A 331 4.31 -15.91 -2.85
N ASP A 332 3.63 -16.80 -2.14
CA ASP A 332 2.39 -17.41 -2.64
C ASP A 332 1.33 -16.34 -2.91
N PHE A 333 1.23 -15.35 -2.01
CA PHE A 333 0.32 -14.22 -2.14
C PHE A 333 0.63 -13.34 -3.36
N LEU A 334 1.88 -12.92 -3.52
CA LEU A 334 2.25 -11.97 -4.57
C LEU A 334 2.34 -12.64 -5.95
N ALA A 335 2.68 -13.92 -6.02
CA ALA A 335 2.68 -14.69 -7.27
C ALA A 335 1.26 -14.89 -7.81
N ASP A 336 0.29 -15.30 -6.97
CA ASP A 336 -1.12 -15.40 -7.37
C ASP A 336 -1.67 -14.04 -7.85
N PHE A 337 -1.30 -12.97 -7.16
CA PHE A 337 -1.70 -11.62 -7.53
C PHE A 337 -1.17 -11.18 -8.90
N ASP A 338 0.12 -11.40 -9.17
CA ASP A 338 0.75 -11.07 -10.46
C ASP A 338 0.14 -11.88 -11.61
N GLN A 339 -0.06 -13.19 -11.42
CA GLN A 339 -0.69 -14.05 -12.40
C GLN A 339 -2.10 -13.55 -12.77
N ARG A 340 -2.89 -13.13 -11.78
CA ARG A 340 -4.23 -12.56 -12.02
C ARG A 340 -4.18 -11.22 -12.73
N HIS A 341 -3.28 -10.32 -12.35
CA HIS A 341 -3.12 -9.04 -13.05
C HIS A 341 -2.67 -9.21 -14.50
N LYS A 342 -1.78 -10.16 -14.78
CA LYS A 342 -1.39 -10.55 -16.14
C LYS A 342 -2.59 -11.08 -16.93
N ALA A 343 -3.41 -11.95 -16.32
CA ALA A 343 -4.63 -12.47 -16.94
C ALA A 343 -5.66 -11.37 -17.25
N GLU A 344 -5.93 -10.46 -16.30
CA GLU A 344 -6.86 -9.33 -16.53
C GLU A 344 -6.35 -8.39 -17.62
N LYS A 345 -5.04 -8.13 -17.67
CA LYS A 345 -4.43 -7.32 -18.72
C LYS A 345 -4.58 -7.98 -20.09
N LEU A 346 -4.36 -9.30 -20.16
CA LEU A 346 -4.52 -10.08 -21.39
C LEU A 346 -5.97 -10.07 -21.87
N GLU A 347 -6.93 -10.25 -20.96
CA GLU A 347 -8.37 -10.20 -21.27
C GLU A 347 -8.79 -8.82 -21.79
N ARG A 348 -8.29 -7.74 -21.18
CA ARG A 348 -8.54 -6.36 -21.66
C ARG A 348 -7.97 -6.16 -23.06
N LEU A 349 -6.74 -6.59 -23.32
CA LEU A 349 -6.12 -6.50 -24.65
C LEU A 349 -6.91 -7.27 -25.70
N GLN A 350 -7.38 -8.48 -25.38
CA GLN A 350 -8.21 -9.28 -26.26
C GLN A 350 -9.58 -8.63 -26.52
N ASN A 351 -10.18 -8.01 -25.50
CA ASN A 351 -11.45 -7.30 -25.64
C ASN A 351 -11.32 -6.01 -26.46
N THR A 352 -10.22 -5.26 -26.30
CA THR A 352 -9.92 -4.08 -27.13
C THR A 352 -9.68 -4.48 -28.59
N GLN A 353 -8.93 -5.56 -28.86
CA GLN A 353 -8.75 -6.08 -30.21
C GLN A 353 -10.07 -6.58 -30.84
N ARG A 354 -10.96 -7.16 -30.05
CA ARG A 354 -12.30 -7.55 -30.51
C ARG A 354 -13.16 -6.35 -30.86
N SER A 355 -13.17 -5.29 -30.03
CA SER A 355 -13.93 -4.07 -30.30
C SER A 355 -13.42 -3.32 -31.53
N ASP A 356 -12.10 -3.28 -31.74
CA ASP A 356 -11.50 -2.68 -32.94
C ASP A 356 -11.87 -3.47 -34.19
N ASN A 357 -11.82 -4.81 -34.12
CA ASN A 357 -12.28 -5.67 -35.22
C ASN A 357 -13.78 -5.52 -35.52
N THR A 358 -14.63 -5.25 -34.51
CA THR A 358 -16.07 -5.05 -34.74
C THR A 358 -16.38 -3.72 -35.41
N GLN A 359 -15.61 -2.66 -35.11
CA GLN A 359 -15.72 -1.36 -35.79
C GLN A 359 -15.20 -1.40 -37.24
N PHE A 360 -14.16 -2.20 -37.50
CA PHE A 360 -13.69 -2.43 -38.88
C PHE A 360 -14.70 -3.21 -39.72
N THR A 361 -15.41 -4.18 -39.15
CA THR A 361 -16.44 -4.93 -39.90
C THR A 361 -17.70 -4.13 -40.19
N SER A 362 -18.13 -3.22 -39.30
CA SER A 362 -19.34 -2.41 -39.54
C SER A 362 -19.14 -1.27 -40.54
N SER A 363 -17.88 -0.91 -40.84
CA SER A 363 -17.54 0.17 -41.79
C SER A 363 -17.49 -0.31 -43.25
N SER A 364 -17.53 -1.63 -43.46
CA SER A 364 -17.47 -2.28 -44.78
C SER A 364 -18.83 -2.71 -45.35
N GLU A 365 -19.94 -2.52 -44.61
CA GLU A 365 -21.29 -2.94 -45.05
C GLU A 365 -22.18 -1.79 -45.57
N THR A 366 -21.66 -0.57 -45.78
CA THR A 366 -22.48 0.58 -46.25
C THR A 366 -22.23 1.03 -47.70
N TYR A 367 -21.56 0.21 -48.51
CA TYR A 367 -21.43 0.47 -49.95
C TYR A 367 -21.79 -0.77 -50.77
N THR A 368 -23.08 -0.99 -50.99
CA THR A 368 -23.63 -1.67 -52.17
C THR A 368 -25.04 -1.18 -52.44
#